data_AF-A0A6N8HG96-F1
#
_entry.id   AF-A0A6N8HG96-F1
#
_cell.length_a   1.000
_cell.length_b   1.000
_cell.length_c   1.000
_cell.angle_alpha   90.00
_cell.angle_beta   90.00
_cell.angle_gamma   90.00
#
_symmetry.space_group_name_H-M   'P 1'
#
loop_
_entity.id
_entity.type
_entity.pdbx_description
1 polymer ?
#
loop_
_entity_poly.entity_id
_entity_poly.type
_entity_poly.pdbx_seq_one_letter_code
_entity_poly.pdbx_strand_id
1 'polypeptide(L)'
;MKTIFNQNTREELINRIEQISEDHKAKWGKMNVFQMLKHNSYWNGWILGTEAHNYKQTFMGKIFGKIALKSMIKNEKPFDKNIPTSEEFKVKELEGDFEFEKNKWIDLINSYKNYDNLKFVHDFFGKMTKEQIGVLVYKHTDHHLRQFGL
;
A
#
# COMPACT_ATOMS: atom_id res chain seq x y z
N MET A 1 8.77 0.61 -15.44
CA MET A 1 7.90 0.62 -14.25
C MET A 1 8.65 0.11 -13.04
N LYS A 2 8.73 0.92 -11.98
CA LYS A 2 9.27 0.48 -10.69
C LYS A 2 8.38 -0.60 -10.06
N THR A 3 9.02 -1.47 -9.29
CA THR A 3 8.39 -2.56 -8.52
C THR A 3 9.04 -2.65 -7.14
N ILE A 4 8.26 -3.01 -6.13
CA ILE A 4 8.72 -3.17 -4.75
C ILE A 4 9.77 -4.29 -4.58
N PHE A 5 9.87 -5.20 -5.55
CA PHE A 5 10.86 -6.28 -5.50
C PHE A 5 12.28 -5.86 -5.87
N ASN A 6 12.46 -4.68 -6.46
CA ASN A 6 13.79 -4.12 -6.69
C ASN A 6 14.32 -3.48 -5.39
N GLN A 7 15.58 -3.76 -5.05
CA GLN A 7 16.23 -3.22 -3.86
C GLN A 7 16.25 -1.68 -3.84
N ASN A 8 16.73 -1.05 -4.92
CA ASN A 8 16.80 0.40 -5.01
C ASN A 8 15.42 1.07 -4.85
N THR A 9 14.34 0.43 -5.33
CA THR A 9 12.99 0.95 -5.13
C THR A 9 12.61 0.94 -3.65
N ARG A 10 12.93 -0.12 -2.91
CA ARG A 10 12.66 -0.20 -1.47
C ARG A 10 13.46 0.84 -0.71
N GLU A 11 14.75 0.96 -1.00
CA GLU A 11 15.63 1.96 -0.36
C GLU A 11 15.12 3.39 -0.58
N GLU A 12 14.71 3.74 -1.81
CA GLU A 12 14.12 5.04 -2.11
C GLU A 12 12.83 5.29 -1.31
N LEU A 13 11.93 4.30 -1.24
CA LEU A 13 10.69 4.41 -0.48
C LEU A 13 10.95 4.53 1.03
N ILE A 14 11.89 3.75 1.57
CA ILE A 14 12.28 3.80 2.98
C ILE A 14 12.84 5.17 3.33
N ASN A 15 13.77 5.70 2.51
CA ASN A 15 14.32 7.04 2.72
C ASN A 15 13.22 8.12 2.76
N ARG A 16 12.17 7.99 1.94
CA ARG A 16 11.00 8.90 1.97
C ARG A 16 10.15 8.69 3.22
N ILE A 17 9.93 7.44 3.64
CA ILE A 17 9.19 7.11 4.88
C ILE A 17 9.93 7.68 6.10
N GLU A 18 11.26 7.63 6.14
CA GLU A 18 12.07 8.18 7.23
C GLU A 18 11.89 9.70 7.41
N GLN A 19 11.55 10.44 6.35
CA GLN A 19 11.29 11.88 6.44
C GLN A 19 9.90 12.22 7.03
N ILE A 20 9.03 11.23 7.24
CA ILE A 20 7.70 11.46 7.84
C ILE A 20 7.87 11.88 9.30
N SER A 21 7.19 12.96 9.67
CA SER A 21 7.08 13.50 11.03
C SER A 21 5.63 13.80 11.39
N GLU A 22 5.33 13.92 12.69
CA GLU A 22 3.96 14.10 13.20
C GLU A 22 3.26 15.39 12.71
N ASP A 23 4.02 16.41 12.31
CA ASP A 23 3.52 17.67 11.80
C ASP A 23 3.07 17.61 10.33
N HIS A 24 3.44 16.55 9.59
CA HIS A 24 3.02 16.38 8.20
C HIS A 24 1.49 16.39 8.06
N LYS A 25 0.99 17.20 7.11
CA LYS A 25 -0.43 17.30 6.77
C LYS A 25 -0.67 16.81 5.35
N ALA A 26 -1.75 16.06 5.19
CA ALA A 26 -2.17 15.56 3.89
C ALA A 26 -2.46 16.72 2.92
N LYS A 27 -1.91 16.64 1.71
CA LYS A 27 -2.18 17.56 0.58
C LYS A 27 -3.52 17.26 -0.09
N TRP A 28 -4.04 16.03 0.04
CA TRP A 28 -5.39 15.62 -0.38
C TRP A 28 -5.86 14.42 0.44
N GLY A 29 -7.15 14.07 0.32
CA GLY A 29 -7.76 12.98 1.08
C GLY A 29 -8.13 13.39 2.51
N LYS A 30 -8.39 12.39 3.37
CA LYS A 30 -8.97 12.61 4.72
C LYS A 30 -8.13 12.06 5.87
N MET A 31 -7.11 11.23 5.60
CA MET A 31 -6.27 10.65 6.65
C MET A 31 -5.33 11.71 7.24
N ASN A 32 -5.14 11.70 8.56
CA ASN A 32 -3.99 12.33 9.17
C ASN A 32 -2.72 11.46 9.00
N VAL A 33 -1.56 11.96 9.40
CA VAL A 33 -0.29 11.24 9.19
C VAL A 33 -0.23 9.91 9.93
N PHE A 34 -0.74 9.83 11.15
CA PHE A 34 -0.82 8.59 11.91
C PHE A 34 -1.71 7.54 11.23
N GLN A 35 -2.91 7.95 10.79
CA GLN A 35 -3.82 7.09 10.02
C GLN A 35 -3.17 6.59 8.73
N MET A 36 -2.39 7.44 8.05
CA MET A 36 -1.65 7.03 6.86
C MET A 36 -0.62 5.96 7.19
N LEU A 37 0.17 6.11 8.25
CA LEU A 37 1.13 5.07 8.68
C LEU A 37 0.41 3.76 8.97
N LYS A 38 -0.61 3.79 9.85
CA LYS A 38 -1.37 2.60 10.24
C LYS A 38 -2.09 1.93 9.06
N HIS A 39 -2.62 2.73 8.12
CA HIS A 39 -3.23 2.21 6.88
C HIS A 39 -2.21 1.45 6.05
N ASN A 40 -1.03 2.05 5.83
CA ASN A 40 0.01 1.42 5.02
C ASN A 40 0.61 0.20 5.72
N SER A 41 0.83 0.23 7.04
CA SER A 41 1.26 -0.93 7.81
C SER A 41 0.29 -2.09 7.66
N TYR A 42 -1.00 -1.85 7.88
CA TYR A 42 -2.03 -2.88 7.76
C TYR A 42 -2.15 -3.42 6.32
N TRP A 43 -2.17 -2.53 5.32
CA TRP A 43 -2.30 -2.90 3.91
C TRP A 43 -1.09 -3.71 3.40
N ASN A 44 0.14 -3.34 3.78
CA ASN A 44 1.34 -4.09 3.40
C ASN A 44 1.40 -5.45 4.13
N GLY A 45 1.02 -5.51 5.42
CA GLY A 45 0.88 -6.77 6.16
C GLY A 45 -0.11 -7.73 5.51
N TRP A 46 -1.25 -7.22 5.04
CA TRP A 46 -2.25 -7.99 4.29
C TRP A 46 -1.70 -8.62 3.02
N ILE A 47 -0.89 -7.88 2.25
CA ILE A 47 -0.24 -8.41 1.05
C ILE A 47 0.84 -9.43 1.40
N LEU A 48 1.69 -9.12 2.38
CA LEU A 48 2.78 -9.98 2.83
C LEU A 48 2.29 -11.25 3.52
N GLY A 49 1.06 -11.24 4.06
CA GLY A 49 0.53 -12.37 4.82
C GLY A 49 1.16 -12.50 6.20
N THR A 50 1.51 -11.38 6.84
CA THR A 50 2.14 -11.37 8.17
C THR A 50 1.21 -11.88 9.27
N GLU A 51 -0.09 -11.83 9.03
CA GLU A 51 -1.13 -12.35 9.92
C GLU A 51 -2.11 -13.25 9.14
N ALA A 52 -2.99 -13.94 9.86
CA ALA A 52 -4.03 -14.75 9.26
C ALA A 52 -5.09 -13.85 8.60
N HIS A 53 -5.02 -13.71 7.27
CA HIS A 53 -6.01 -12.97 6.50
C HIS A 53 -6.99 -13.90 5.76
N ASN A 54 -8.26 -13.51 5.75
CA ASN A 54 -9.26 -14.14 4.90
C ASN A 54 -9.35 -13.38 3.57
N TYR A 55 -8.69 -13.92 2.54
CA TYR A 55 -8.71 -13.32 1.22
C TYR A 55 -10.01 -13.61 0.48
N LYS A 56 -10.83 -12.58 0.27
CA LYS A 56 -12.11 -12.72 -0.43
C LYS A 56 -12.29 -11.63 -1.48
N GLN A 57 -12.39 -12.04 -2.74
CA GLN A 57 -12.72 -11.12 -3.83
C GLN A 57 -14.23 -10.81 -3.84
N THR A 58 -14.57 -9.53 -3.93
CA THR A 58 -15.94 -9.03 -4.10
C THR A 58 -16.56 -9.49 -5.43
N PHE A 59 -17.90 -9.60 -5.49
CA PHE A 59 -18.60 -9.98 -6.72
C PHE A 59 -18.37 -8.97 -7.86
N MET A 60 -18.44 -7.67 -7.54
CA MET A 60 -18.11 -6.60 -8.49
C MET A 60 -16.65 -6.68 -8.96
N GLY A 61 -15.72 -7.00 -8.06
CA GLY A 61 -14.31 -7.24 -8.37
C GLY A 61 -14.10 -8.40 -9.34
N LYS A 62 -14.89 -9.48 -9.26
CA LYS A 62 -14.81 -10.59 -10.23
C LYS A 62 -15.12 -10.16 -11.66
N ILE A 63 -16.00 -9.17 -11.83
CA ILE A 63 -16.43 -8.65 -13.13
C ILE A 63 -15.43 -7.60 -13.65
N PHE A 64 -15.07 -6.62 -12.81
CA PHE A 64 -14.32 -5.43 -13.25
C PHE A 64 -12.86 -5.38 -12.78
N GLY A 65 -12.47 -6.18 -11.80
CA GLY A 65 -11.20 -6.08 -11.10
C GLY A 65 -9.98 -6.22 -12.00
N LYS A 66 -9.98 -7.17 -12.93
CA LYS A 66 -8.86 -7.35 -13.89
C LYS A 66 -8.67 -6.14 -14.81
N ILE A 67 -9.77 -5.54 -15.27
CA ILE A 67 -9.75 -4.36 -16.14
C ILE A 67 -9.25 -3.15 -15.34
N ALA A 68 -9.77 -2.96 -14.12
CA ALA A 68 -9.35 -1.89 -13.23
C ALA A 68 -7.85 -1.98 -12.90
N LEU A 69 -7.38 -3.17 -12.49
CA LEU A 69 -5.96 -3.44 -12.24
C LEU A 69 -5.13 -3.07 -13.45
N LYS A 70 -5.44 -3.63 -14.63
CA LYS A 70 -4.70 -3.33 -15.87
C LYS A 70 -4.64 -1.82 -16.13
N SER A 71 -5.73 -1.09 -15.95
CA SER A 71 -5.74 0.36 -16.13
C SER A 71 -4.85 1.09 -15.11
N MET A 72 -4.84 0.65 -13.86
CA MET A 72 -4.06 1.25 -12.76
C MET A 72 -2.56 1.00 -12.90
N ILE A 73 -2.15 -0.14 -13.46
CA ILE A 73 -0.73 -0.53 -13.55
C ILE A 73 -0.16 -0.54 -14.97
N LYS A 74 -0.88 -0.07 -15.99
CA LYS A 74 -0.43 -0.12 -17.41
C LYS A 74 0.80 0.73 -17.75
N ASN A 75 1.08 1.77 -16.96
CA ASN A 75 2.11 2.76 -17.26
C ASN A 75 2.64 3.41 -15.98
N GLU A 76 3.60 4.33 -16.09
CA GLU A 76 4.21 5.02 -14.96
C GLU A 76 3.36 6.16 -14.38
N LYS A 77 2.14 6.37 -14.90
CA LYS A 77 1.22 7.38 -14.34
C LYS A 77 0.95 7.03 -12.87
N PRO A 78 1.15 7.97 -11.93
CA PRO A 78 0.82 7.74 -10.54
C PRO A 78 -0.68 7.47 -10.37
N PHE A 79 -1.04 6.85 -9.25
CA PHE A 79 -2.44 6.72 -8.86
C PHE A 79 -3.11 8.09 -8.74
N ASP A 80 -4.32 8.18 -9.28
CA ASP A 80 -5.15 9.37 -9.22
C ASP A 80 -5.38 9.79 -7.76
N LYS A 81 -5.56 11.09 -7.53
CA LYS A 81 -5.91 11.59 -6.20
C LYS A 81 -7.32 11.09 -5.84
N ASN A 82 -7.54 10.74 -4.56
CA ASN A 82 -8.84 10.31 -4.03
C ASN A 82 -9.39 8.97 -4.57
N ILE A 83 -8.52 8.02 -4.93
CA ILE A 83 -8.94 6.63 -5.14
C ILE A 83 -9.58 6.10 -3.86
N PRO A 84 -10.73 5.40 -3.94
CA PRO A 84 -11.42 4.90 -2.76
C PRO A 84 -10.59 3.85 -2.03
N THR A 85 -10.63 3.92 -0.70
CA THR A 85 -10.10 2.89 0.21
C THR A 85 -11.24 1.94 0.58
N SER A 86 -11.05 0.63 0.43
CA SER A 86 -12.02 -0.36 0.90
C SER A 86 -12.22 -0.23 2.41
N GLU A 87 -13.43 -0.49 2.91
CA GLU A 87 -13.80 -0.28 4.32
C GLU A 87 -12.85 -0.99 5.30
N GLU A 88 -12.38 -2.18 4.95
CA GLU A 88 -11.47 -2.97 5.78
C GLU A 88 -10.09 -2.32 6.00
N PHE A 89 -9.67 -1.40 5.13
CA PHE A 89 -8.40 -0.70 5.24
C PHE A 89 -8.54 0.72 5.81
N LYS A 90 -9.74 1.14 6.20
CA LYS A 90 -9.95 2.47 6.81
C LYS A 90 -9.55 2.45 8.29
N VAL A 91 -8.61 3.31 8.66
CA VAL A 91 -8.18 3.51 10.05
C VAL A 91 -9.10 4.51 10.73
N LYS A 92 -9.67 4.15 11.88
CA LYS A 92 -10.59 5.02 12.65
C LYS A 92 -9.86 5.80 13.73
N GLU A 93 -8.78 5.25 14.24
CA GLU A 93 -7.95 5.82 15.28
C GLU A 93 -7.21 7.05 14.75
N LEU A 94 -7.23 8.13 15.53
CA LEU A 94 -6.60 9.41 15.14
C LEU A 94 -5.17 9.54 15.65
N GLU A 95 -4.81 8.76 16.66
CA GLU A 95 -3.53 8.81 17.37
C GLU A 95 -3.12 7.42 17.86
N GLY A 96 -1.86 7.30 18.23
CA GLY A 96 -1.21 6.09 18.73
C GLY A 96 0.30 6.26 18.72
N ASP A 97 1.03 5.17 18.84
CA ASP A 97 2.50 5.19 18.79
C ASP A 97 2.98 5.41 17.35
N PHE A 98 3.33 6.66 17.04
CA PHE A 98 3.73 7.10 15.71
C PHE A 98 5.04 6.44 15.26
N GLU A 99 6.07 6.44 16.10
CA GLU A 99 7.38 5.88 15.77
C GLU A 99 7.30 4.37 15.62
N PHE A 100 6.50 3.69 16.45
CA PHE A 100 6.24 2.26 16.26
C PHE A 100 5.61 1.97 14.89
N GLU A 101 4.53 2.68 14.52
CA GLU A 101 3.86 2.44 13.22
C GLU A 101 4.75 2.81 12.02
N LYS A 102 5.57 3.86 12.14
CA LYS A 102 6.55 4.23 11.11
C LYS A 102 7.60 3.14 10.90
N ASN A 103 8.22 2.65 11.98
CA ASN A 103 9.22 1.59 11.91
C ASN A 103 8.61 0.28 11.40
N LYS A 104 7.40 -0.06 11.85
CA LYS A 104 6.64 -1.21 11.32
C LYS A 104 6.45 -1.12 9.81
N TRP A 105 6.08 0.04 9.28
CA TRP A 105 5.93 0.20 7.83
C TRP A 105 7.25 0.02 7.09
N ILE A 106 8.35 0.59 7.60
CA ILE A 106 9.70 0.41 7.03
C ILE A 106 10.08 -1.08 6.97
N ASP A 107 9.85 -1.82 8.05
CA ASP A 107 10.14 -3.25 8.12
C ASP A 107 9.32 -4.07 7.10
N LEU A 108 8.04 -3.71 6.93
CA LEU A 108 7.18 -4.33 5.91
C LEU A 108 7.69 -4.04 4.50
N ILE A 109 8.09 -2.80 4.19
CA ILE A 109 8.69 -2.45 2.89
C ILE A 109 9.95 -3.30 2.63
N ASN A 110 10.82 -3.44 3.63
CA ASN A 110 12.01 -4.28 3.54
C ASN A 110 11.69 -5.76 3.33
N SER A 111 10.62 -6.27 3.93
CA SER A 111 10.22 -7.68 3.90
C SER A 111 9.84 -8.16 2.49
N TYR A 112 9.47 -7.27 1.57
CA TYR A 112 9.20 -7.64 0.18
C TYR A 112 10.39 -8.28 -0.55
N LYS A 113 11.62 -8.14 -0.06
CA LYS A 113 12.78 -8.89 -0.59
C LYS A 113 12.57 -10.41 -0.59
N ASN A 114 11.78 -10.91 0.36
CA ASN A 114 11.50 -12.33 0.57
C ASN A 114 10.02 -12.69 0.31
N TYR A 115 9.30 -11.89 -0.48
CA TYR A 115 7.86 -12.10 -0.70
C TYR A 115 7.54 -13.48 -1.32
N ASP A 116 6.71 -14.25 -0.63
CA ASP A 116 6.32 -15.61 -0.97
C ASP A 116 4.84 -15.96 -0.66
N ASN A 117 3.97 -14.96 -0.45
CA ASN A 117 2.56 -15.20 -0.12
C ASN A 117 1.75 -15.74 -1.32
N LEU A 118 1.79 -17.05 -1.54
CA LEU A 118 1.08 -17.75 -2.62
C LEU A 118 -0.45 -17.76 -2.47
N LYS A 119 -0.97 -17.46 -1.27
CA LYS A 119 -2.41 -17.47 -0.98
C LYS A 119 -3.08 -16.12 -1.23
N PHE A 120 -2.31 -15.08 -1.51
CA PHE A 120 -2.82 -13.73 -1.67
C PHE A 120 -3.88 -13.62 -2.77
N VAL A 121 -5.04 -13.06 -2.41
CA VAL A 121 -6.09 -12.67 -3.36
C VAL A 121 -6.57 -11.27 -2.97
N HIS A 122 -6.47 -10.33 -3.89
CA HIS A 122 -6.91 -8.95 -3.66
C HIS A 122 -8.44 -8.87 -3.57
N ASP A 123 -8.95 -8.10 -2.62
CA ASP A 123 -10.39 -7.89 -2.34
C ASP A 123 -11.20 -7.44 -3.57
N PHE A 124 -10.62 -6.62 -4.44
CA PHE A 124 -11.22 -6.18 -5.70
C PHE A 124 -10.59 -6.85 -6.93
N PHE A 125 -9.26 -6.88 -7.04
CA PHE A 125 -8.59 -7.36 -8.27
C PHE A 125 -8.53 -8.89 -8.40
N GLY A 126 -8.70 -9.61 -7.30
CA GLY A 126 -8.60 -11.08 -7.27
C GLY A 126 -7.16 -11.57 -7.32
N LYS A 127 -6.95 -12.72 -7.97
CA LYS A 127 -5.60 -13.29 -8.15
C LYS A 127 -4.76 -12.38 -9.04
N MET A 128 -3.53 -12.14 -8.61
CA MET A 128 -2.57 -11.27 -9.29
C MET A 128 -1.25 -12.02 -9.50
N THR A 129 -0.51 -11.68 -10.58
CA THR A 129 0.86 -12.17 -10.73
C THR A 129 1.81 -11.42 -9.79
N LYS A 130 3.00 -11.99 -9.54
CA LYS A 130 4.02 -11.31 -8.74
C LYS A 130 4.34 -9.93 -9.31
N GLU A 131 4.52 -9.82 -10.62
CA GLU A 131 4.81 -8.54 -11.30
C GLU A 131 3.72 -7.50 -11.04
N GLN A 132 2.44 -7.89 -11.13
CA GLN A 132 1.32 -7.00 -10.87
C GLN A 132 1.28 -6.53 -9.42
N ILE A 133 1.53 -7.44 -8.47
CA ILE A 133 1.61 -7.12 -7.04
C ILE A 133 2.73 -6.13 -6.79
N GLY A 134 3.92 -6.37 -7.34
CA GLY A 134 5.08 -5.52 -7.08
C GLY A 134 4.90 -4.10 -7.60
N VAL A 135 4.25 -3.94 -8.74
CA VAL A 135 3.87 -2.61 -9.27
C VAL A 135 2.78 -1.96 -8.43
N LEU A 136 1.75 -2.71 -8.02
CA LEU A 136 0.66 -2.19 -7.19
C LEU A 136 1.20 -1.66 -5.85
N VAL A 137 2.04 -2.43 -5.16
CA VAL A 137 2.65 -2.05 -3.88
C VAL A 137 3.50 -0.80 -4.02
N TYR A 138 4.34 -0.71 -5.05
CA TYR A 138 5.12 0.50 -5.32
C TYR A 138 4.20 1.70 -5.50
N LYS A 139 3.17 1.60 -6.35
CA LYS A 139 2.27 2.71 -6.65
C LYS A 139 1.40 3.13 -5.46
N HIS A 140 0.97 2.18 -4.63
CA HIS A 140 0.20 2.46 -3.42
C HIS A 140 1.07 3.18 -2.38
N THR A 141 2.29 2.68 -2.14
CA THR A 141 3.26 3.34 -1.24
C THR A 141 3.58 4.75 -1.71
N ASP A 142 3.92 4.91 -3.00
CA ASP A 142 4.19 6.22 -3.60
C ASP A 142 2.97 7.16 -3.54
N HIS A 143 1.75 6.64 -3.70
CA HIS A 143 0.53 7.43 -3.58
C HIS A 143 0.42 8.09 -2.20
N HIS A 144 0.64 7.33 -1.13
CA HIS A 144 0.54 7.85 0.23
C HIS A 144 1.71 8.77 0.60
N LEU A 145 2.92 8.51 0.13
CA LEU A 145 4.04 9.43 0.34
C LEU A 145 3.77 10.78 -0.35
N ARG A 146 3.37 10.77 -1.62
CA ARG A 146 3.01 12.01 -2.33
C ARG A 146 1.81 12.71 -1.69
N GLN A 147 0.86 11.96 -1.13
CA GLN A 147 -0.29 12.51 -0.41
C GLN A 147 0.15 13.42 0.74
N PHE A 148 1.29 13.15 1.36
CA PHE A 148 1.85 13.97 2.43
C PHE A 148 2.99 14.90 1.97
N GLY A 149 3.24 14.97 0.65
CA GLY A 149 4.23 15.87 0.06
C GLY A 149 5.66 15.32 0.03
N LEU A 150 5.81 14.00 0.16
CA LEU A 150 7.08 13.27 0.13
C LEU A 150 7.29 12.52 -1.18
#